data_AF-A0AAQ4DZL2-F1
#
_entry.id   AF-A0AAQ4DZL2-F1
#
_cell.length_a   1.000
_cell.length_b   1.000
_cell.length_c   1.000
_cell.angle_alpha   90.00
_cell.angle_beta   90.00
_cell.angle_gamma   90.00
#
_symmetry.space_group_name_H-M   'P 1'
#
loop_
_entity.id
_entity.type
_entity.pdbx_description
1 polymer ?
#
loop_
_entity_poly.entity_id
_entity_poly.type
_entity_poly.pdbx_seq_one_letter_code
_entity_poly.pdbx_strand_id
1 'polypeptide(L)'
;MAPRAMLLLLLLLTSCAQLRRAQQGGLAFGTRKLAFSANQFGLDLYRALRDGGAESHKAGNVALCPFCVSSSLGMLLLGARGSSAMALRHVLYLWGMQHVHLAVRDLSTHLALNLRDANLLVFRYTAILFFRVPLPTNEGSGACRSLYVQRDFGVKYPFQRSLYHFYNSSVHSLDFAANAEEARQHINAVVEKTSHAQLANLLPDTPPPWTQLLLLSGLHLDSHIELDLVPAEGVRWRAEGLLLPEQPAL
;
A
#
# COMPACT_ATOMS: atom_id res chain seq x y z
N MET A 1 -35.91 -33.82 -33.84
CA MET A 1 -34.61 -34.21 -33.24
C MET A 1 -33.69 -33.03 -32.85
N ALA A 2 -34.18 -31.78 -32.83
CA ALA A 2 -33.36 -30.58 -32.54
C ALA A 2 -33.17 -30.14 -31.06
N PRO A 3 -34.04 -30.46 -30.07
CA PRO A 3 -33.94 -29.84 -28.74
C PRO A 3 -32.81 -30.40 -27.87
N ARG A 4 -32.38 -31.65 -28.13
CA ARG A 4 -31.29 -32.29 -27.37
C ARG A 4 -29.91 -31.72 -27.69
N ALA A 5 -29.68 -31.28 -28.93
CA ALA A 5 -28.43 -30.66 -29.35
C ALA A 5 -28.26 -29.25 -28.76
N MET A 6 -29.35 -28.48 -28.63
CA MET A 6 -29.33 -27.13 -28.07
C MET A 6 -29.05 -27.12 -26.56
N LEU A 7 -29.58 -28.10 -25.82
CA LEU A 7 -29.33 -28.27 -24.39
C LEU A 7 -27.85 -28.63 -24.12
N LEU A 8 -27.26 -29.50 -24.95
CA LEU A 8 -25.84 -29.88 -24.87
C LEU A 8 -24.91 -28.69 -25.14
N LEU A 9 -25.24 -27.83 -26.09
CA LEU A 9 -24.45 -26.62 -26.39
C LEU A 9 -24.52 -25.60 -25.24
N LEU A 10 -25.69 -25.40 -24.64
CA LEU A 10 -25.86 -24.53 -23.46
C LEU A 10 -25.12 -25.06 -22.22
N LEU A 11 -25.12 -26.37 -22.01
CA LEU A 11 -24.36 -27.01 -20.93
C LEU A 11 -22.84 -26.92 -21.15
N LEU A 12 -22.38 -27.04 -22.39
CA LEU A 12 -20.97 -26.85 -22.74
C LEU A 12 -20.51 -25.40 -22.56
N LEU A 13 -21.34 -24.43 -22.95
CA LEU A 13 -21.02 -23.00 -22.78
C LEU A 13 -21.01 -22.57 -21.31
N THR A 14 -21.93 -23.09 -20.50
CA THR A 14 -21.97 -22.83 -19.05
C THR A 14 -20.82 -23.51 -18.30
N SER A 15 -20.48 -24.75 -18.67
CA SER A 15 -19.28 -25.44 -18.15
C SER A 15 -17.99 -24.70 -18.52
N CYS A 16 -17.87 -24.20 -19.75
CA CYS A 16 -16.71 -23.43 -20.19
C CYS A 16 -16.60 -22.06 -19.46
N ALA A 17 -17.73 -21.43 -19.15
CA ALA A 17 -17.77 -20.22 -18.33
C ALA A 17 -17.42 -20.49 -16.85
N GLN A 18 -17.85 -21.63 -16.29
CA GLN A 18 -17.50 -22.06 -14.95
C GLN A 18 -16.02 -22.46 -14.83
N LEU A 19 -15.45 -23.10 -15.85
CA LEU A 19 -14.02 -23.44 -15.90
C LEU A 19 -13.14 -22.19 -16.02
N ARG A 20 -13.58 -21.16 -16.78
CA ARG A 20 -12.93 -19.84 -16.80
C ARG A 20 -13.00 -19.13 -15.45
N ARG A 21 -14.13 -19.23 -14.72
CA ARG A 21 -14.24 -18.70 -13.34
C ARG A 21 -13.33 -19.46 -12.38
N ALA A 22 -13.18 -20.78 -12.53
CA ALA A 22 -12.30 -21.59 -11.69
C ALA A 22 -10.80 -21.28 -11.94
N GLN A 23 -10.42 -20.87 -13.15
CA GLN A 23 -9.06 -20.39 -13.44
C GLN A 23 -8.77 -18.94 -12.96
N GLN A 24 -9.77 -18.21 -12.45
CA GLN A 24 -9.57 -16.86 -11.88
C GLN A 24 -9.10 -16.85 -10.42
N GLY A 25 -8.87 -18.01 -9.79
CA GLY A 25 -8.38 -18.10 -8.41
C GLY A 25 -6.88 -17.82 -8.20
N GLY A 26 -6.11 -17.56 -9.26
CA GLY A 26 -4.68 -17.26 -9.18
C GLY A 26 -4.35 -15.80 -9.52
N LEU A 27 -3.49 -15.16 -8.72
CA LEU A 27 -2.99 -13.81 -9.01
C LEU A 27 -2.45 -13.72 -10.45
N ALA A 28 -2.88 -12.70 -11.20
CA ALA A 28 -2.43 -12.49 -12.56
C ALA A 28 -0.90 -12.42 -12.64
N PHE A 29 -0.32 -12.80 -13.78
CA PHE A 29 1.15 -12.75 -13.98
C PHE A 29 1.73 -11.36 -13.67
N GLY A 30 1.05 -10.29 -14.11
CA GLY A 30 1.45 -8.91 -13.83
C GLY A 30 1.47 -8.59 -12.34
N THR A 31 0.47 -9.06 -11.59
CA THR A 31 0.36 -8.88 -10.13
C THR A 31 1.48 -9.59 -9.37
N ARG A 32 1.82 -10.83 -9.77
CA ARG A 32 2.95 -11.59 -9.19
C ARG A 32 4.29 -10.94 -9.48
N LYS A 33 4.51 -10.51 -10.73
CA LYS A 33 5.72 -9.79 -11.12
C LYS A 33 5.85 -8.48 -10.35
N LEU A 34 4.77 -7.71 -10.22
CA LEU A 34 4.76 -6.47 -9.45
C LEU A 34 5.09 -6.71 -7.97
N ALA A 35 4.54 -7.75 -7.34
CA ALA A 35 4.86 -8.10 -5.96
C ALA A 35 6.35 -8.43 -5.79
N PHE A 36 6.92 -9.21 -6.71
CA PHE A 36 8.36 -9.49 -6.72
C PHE A 36 9.19 -8.19 -6.86
N SER A 37 8.82 -7.33 -7.81
CA SER A 37 9.46 -6.03 -8.02
C SER A 37 9.40 -5.13 -6.78
N ALA A 38 8.25 -5.06 -6.11
CA ALA A 38 8.07 -4.28 -4.89
C ALA A 38 8.92 -4.81 -3.72
N ASN A 39 9.05 -6.13 -3.60
CA ASN A 39 9.91 -6.75 -2.58
C ASN A 39 11.39 -6.45 -2.85
N GLN A 40 11.83 -6.58 -4.10
CA GLN A 40 13.21 -6.26 -4.47
C GLN A 40 13.54 -4.79 -4.22
N PHE A 41 12.66 -3.88 -4.65
CA PHE A 41 12.77 -2.46 -4.33
C PHE A 41 12.80 -2.20 -2.82
N GLY A 42 11.97 -2.90 -2.04
CA GLY A 42 11.93 -2.79 -0.58
C GLY A 42 13.25 -3.17 0.09
N LEU A 43 13.90 -4.24 -0.37
CA LEU A 43 15.20 -4.66 0.14
C LEU A 43 16.29 -3.64 -0.16
N ASP A 44 16.29 -3.05 -1.37
CA ASP A 44 17.27 -2.03 -1.73
C ASP A 44 17.01 -0.71 -0.99
N LEU A 45 15.75 -0.33 -0.81
CA LEU A 45 15.36 0.82 0.00
C LEU A 45 15.80 0.64 1.46
N TYR A 46 15.58 -0.54 2.03
CA TYR A 46 16.03 -0.87 3.38
C TYR A 46 17.54 -0.72 3.55
N ARG A 47 18.33 -1.26 2.61
CA ARG A 47 19.79 -1.11 2.60
C ARG A 47 20.19 0.35 2.51
N ALA A 48 19.59 1.10 1.59
CA ALA A 48 19.87 2.53 1.42
C ALA A 48 19.56 3.35 2.68
N LEU A 49 18.47 3.06 3.39
CA LEU A 49 18.12 3.71 4.65
C LEU A 49 19.12 3.39 5.77
N ARG A 50 19.58 2.14 5.84
CA ARG A 50 20.57 1.71 6.84
C ARG A 50 21.96 2.30 6.57
N ASP A 51 22.39 2.28 5.31
CA ASP A 51 23.74 2.65 4.91
C ASP A 51 23.88 4.17 4.70
N GLY A 52 22.79 4.87 4.37
CA GLY A 52 22.75 6.32 4.12
C GLY A 52 22.38 7.20 5.32
N GLY A 53 22.19 6.61 6.51
CA GLY A 53 21.82 7.36 7.71
C GLY A 53 22.93 8.32 8.16
N ALA A 54 22.58 9.61 8.33
CA ALA A 54 23.34 10.51 9.19
C ALA A 54 23.56 9.82 10.55
N GLU A 55 24.72 10.05 11.18
CA GLU A 55 25.23 9.32 12.36
C GLU A 55 24.22 9.13 13.51
N SER A 56 23.13 9.90 13.55
CA SER A 56 22.03 9.82 14.52
C SER A 56 21.06 8.62 14.40
N HIS A 57 21.04 7.88 13.28
CA HIS A 57 20.03 6.81 13.04
C HIS A 57 20.57 5.37 13.04
N LYS A 58 21.87 5.16 13.34
CA LYS A 58 22.51 3.83 13.28
C LYS A 58 21.94 2.77 14.26
N ALA A 59 21.09 3.17 15.21
CA ALA A 59 20.55 2.28 16.25
C ALA A 59 19.01 2.27 16.37
N GLY A 60 18.28 2.87 15.42
CA GLY A 60 16.81 2.93 15.46
C GLY A 60 16.12 1.72 14.81
N ASN A 61 14.95 1.34 15.33
CA ASN A 61 14.07 0.40 14.65
C ASN A 61 13.57 1.01 13.33
N VAL A 62 13.64 0.24 12.23
CA VAL A 62 13.17 0.67 10.91
C VAL A 62 11.98 -0.17 10.50
N ALA A 63 10.84 0.48 10.27
CA ALA A 63 9.66 -0.12 9.65
C ALA A 63 9.36 0.60 8.33
N LEU A 64 9.10 -0.15 7.26
CA LEU A 64 8.81 0.41 5.94
C LEU A 64 7.78 -0.44 5.20
N CYS A 65 6.96 0.22 4.37
CA CYS A 65 6.02 -0.43 3.46
C CYS A 65 6.54 -0.30 2.02
N PRO A 66 7.22 -1.32 1.46
CA PRO A 66 7.77 -1.25 0.10
C PRO A 66 6.69 -0.98 -0.95
N PHE A 67 5.55 -1.65 -0.78
CA PHE A 67 4.40 -1.51 -1.67
C PHE A 67 3.87 -0.07 -1.69
N CYS A 68 3.79 0.59 -0.53
CA CYS A 68 3.30 1.95 -0.40
C CYS A 68 4.22 2.93 -1.13
N VAL A 69 5.52 2.89 -0.86
CA VAL A 69 6.50 3.76 -1.52
C VAL A 69 6.56 3.47 -3.03
N SER A 70 6.61 2.20 -3.42
CA SER A 70 6.61 1.80 -4.83
C SER A 70 5.35 2.26 -5.57
N SER A 71 4.18 2.15 -4.95
CA SER A 71 2.91 2.60 -5.54
C SER A 71 2.89 4.11 -5.73
N SER A 72 3.41 4.86 -4.76
CA SER A 72 3.51 6.32 -4.79
C SER A 72 4.46 6.79 -5.89
N LEU A 73 5.62 6.14 -6.05
CA LEU A 73 6.51 6.38 -7.19
C LEU A 73 5.88 5.93 -8.53
N GLY A 74 5.02 4.90 -8.49
CA GLY A 74 4.19 4.49 -9.62
C GLY A 74 3.18 5.56 -10.05
N MET A 75 2.65 6.35 -9.11
CA MET A 75 1.81 7.52 -9.43
C MET A 75 2.61 8.59 -10.19
N LEU A 76 3.87 8.81 -9.82
CA LEU A 76 4.76 9.70 -10.59
C LEU A 76 5.04 9.15 -11.99
N LEU A 77 5.21 7.83 -12.12
CA LEU A 77 5.44 7.18 -13.41
C LEU A 77 4.29 7.42 -14.42
N LEU A 78 3.04 7.58 -13.96
CA LEU A 78 1.91 7.96 -14.85
C LEU A 78 2.19 9.28 -15.59
N GLY A 79 2.77 10.26 -14.89
CA GLY A 79 3.07 11.60 -15.41
C GLY A 79 4.45 11.73 -16.05
N ALA A 80 5.40 10.86 -15.68
CA ALA A 80 6.77 10.91 -16.16
C ALA A 80 6.91 10.53 -17.64
N ARG A 81 7.90 11.10 -18.33
CA ARG A 81 8.26 10.79 -19.73
C ARG A 81 9.78 10.69 -19.88
N GLY A 82 10.23 10.13 -20.99
CA GLY A 82 11.65 10.07 -21.35
C GLY A 82 12.52 9.40 -20.28
N SER A 83 13.66 10.02 -19.95
CA SER A 83 14.62 9.55 -18.97
C SER A 83 14.02 9.39 -17.57
N SER A 84 13.16 10.31 -17.13
CA SER A 84 12.50 10.22 -15.81
C SER A 84 11.61 8.98 -15.71
N ALA A 85 10.86 8.66 -16.77
CA ALA A 85 10.07 7.44 -16.80
C ALA A 85 10.96 6.19 -16.79
N MET A 86 12.08 6.19 -17.52
CA MET A 86 13.02 5.06 -17.53
C MET A 86 13.69 4.85 -16.17
N ALA A 87 14.12 5.92 -15.50
CA ALA A 87 14.70 5.86 -14.17
C ALA A 87 13.72 5.26 -13.15
N LEU A 88 12.47 5.73 -13.14
CA LEU A 88 11.42 5.18 -12.28
C LEU A 88 11.17 3.69 -12.55
N ARG A 89 11.10 3.29 -13.82
CA ARG A 89 10.91 1.87 -14.18
C ARG A 89 12.10 1.01 -13.77
N HIS A 90 13.30 1.57 -13.80
CA HIS A 90 14.52 0.88 -13.39
C HIS A 90 14.53 0.65 -11.88
N VAL A 91 14.40 1.71 -11.09
CA VAL A 91 14.43 1.64 -9.63
C VAL A 91 13.32 0.75 -9.08
N LEU A 92 12.14 0.79 -9.70
CA LEU A 92 10.99 -0.01 -9.28
C LEU A 92 10.97 -1.43 -9.87
N TYR A 93 12.01 -1.86 -10.59
CA TYR A 93 12.09 -3.18 -11.22
C TYR A 93 10.90 -3.50 -12.16
N LEU A 94 10.40 -2.51 -12.90
CA LEU A 94 9.20 -2.59 -13.76
C LEU A 94 9.51 -2.81 -15.24
N TRP A 95 10.73 -3.25 -15.56
CA TRP A 95 11.16 -3.52 -16.93
C TRP A 95 10.32 -4.62 -17.59
N GLY A 96 9.93 -4.39 -18.85
CA GLY A 96 9.11 -5.31 -19.64
C GLY A 96 7.65 -5.46 -19.16
N MET A 97 7.16 -4.62 -18.24
CA MET A 97 5.74 -4.61 -17.85
C MET A 97 4.95 -3.59 -18.67
N GLN A 98 4.00 -4.02 -19.49
CA GLN A 98 3.17 -3.09 -20.27
C GLN A 98 2.08 -2.41 -19.43
N HIS A 99 1.40 -3.19 -18.58
CA HIS A 99 0.22 -2.73 -17.82
C HIS A 99 0.51 -2.54 -16.31
N VAL A 100 1.54 -1.74 -15.99
CA VAL A 100 1.99 -1.51 -14.60
C VAL A 100 0.82 -1.04 -13.71
N HIS A 101 0.10 0.00 -14.14
CA HIS A 101 -0.91 0.64 -13.29
C HIS A 101 -2.15 -0.23 -13.06
N LEU A 102 -2.51 -1.08 -14.05
CA LEU A 102 -3.55 -2.10 -13.86
C LEU A 102 -3.09 -3.15 -12.85
N ALA A 103 -1.86 -3.65 -12.97
CA ALA A 103 -1.32 -4.61 -12.02
C ALA A 103 -1.26 -4.05 -10.58
N VAL A 104 -0.95 -2.75 -10.42
CA VAL A 104 -1.00 -2.08 -9.12
C VAL A 104 -2.42 -2.04 -8.56
N ARG A 105 -3.41 -1.64 -9.38
CA ARG A 105 -4.81 -1.62 -8.97
C ARG A 105 -5.31 -3.00 -8.55
N ASP A 106 -4.99 -4.01 -9.35
CA ASP A 106 -5.40 -5.39 -9.09
C ASP A 106 -4.73 -5.92 -7.81
N LEU A 107 -3.43 -5.63 -7.61
CA LEU A 107 -2.72 -5.97 -6.37
C LEU A 107 -3.35 -5.27 -5.16
N SER A 108 -3.60 -3.97 -5.24
CA SER A 108 -4.27 -3.21 -4.18
C SER A 108 -5.64 -3.79 -3.83
N THR A 109 -6.40 -4.23 -4.84
CA THR A 109 -7.72 -4.85 -4.65
C THR A 109 -7.60 -6.21 -3.99
N HIS A 110 -6.67 -7.06 -4.43
CA HIS A 110 -6.41 -8.36 -3.82
C HIS A 110 -5.91 -8.23 -2.39
N LEU A 111 -5.02 -7.28 -2.11
CA LEU A 111 -4.58 -6.98 -0.74
C LEU A 111 -5.77 -6.53 0.08
N ALA A 112 -6.57 -5.56 -0.39
CA ALA A 112 -7.76 -5.12 0.34
C ALA A 112 -8.72 -6.28 0.65
N LEU A 113 -9.00 -7.19 -0.28
CA LEU A 113 -9.90 -8.33 -0.04
C LEU A 113 -9.31 -9.33 0.97
N ASN A 114 -8.07 -9.76 0.77
CA ASN A 114 -7.42 -10.75 1.65
C ASN A 114 -7.16 -10.20 3.06
N LEU A 115 -7.02 -8.88 3.18
CA LEU A 115 -6.82 -8.20 4.45
C LEU A 115 -8.16 -7.91 5.17
N ARG A 116 -9.28 -7.76 4.42
CA ARG A 116 -10.65 -7.69 4.99
C ARG A 116 -11.12 -9.01 5.59
N ASP A 117 -10.93 -10.11 4.86
CA ASP A 117 -11.44 -11.44 5.22
C ASP A 117 -10.43 -12.24 6.07
N ALA A 118 -9.99 -11.68 7.21
CA ALA A 118 -9.29 -12.44 8.26
C ALA A 118 -10.27 -13.38 9.02
N ASN A 119 -11.02 -14.16 8.24
CA ASN A 119 -11.77 -15.38 8.57
C ASN A 119 -11.69 -16.38 7.38
N LEU A 120 -10.59 -16.37 6.61
CA LEU A 120 -10.38 -17.34 5.53
C LEU A 120 -9.43 -18.45 5.96
N LEU A 121 -10.05 -19.53 6.48
CA LEU A 121 -9.51 -20.87 6.47
C LEU A 121 -9.11 -21.26 5.04
N VAL A 122 -7.83 -21.14 4.70
CA VAL A 122 -7.25 -21.83 3.54
C VAL A 122 -6.14 -22.73 4.06
N PHE A 123 -6.52 -23.99 4.34
CA PHE A 123 -5.57 -25.09 4.42
C PHE A 123 -4.76 -25.14 3.12
N ARG A 124 -3.42 -25.04 3.23
CA ARG A 124 -2.43 -25.92 2.57
C ARG A 124 -0.98 -25.52 2.89
N TYR A 125 -0.34 -26.37 3.69
CA TYR A 125 1.11 -26.63 3.84
C TYR A 125 2.09 -25.50 3.54
N THR A 126 2.41 -24.71 4.55
CA THR A 126 3.74 -24.27 5.06
C THR A 126 3.53 -22.98 5.83
N ALA A 127 4.20 -22.84 6.98
CA ALA A 127 4.00 -21.75 7.93
C ALA A 127 4.14 -20.37 7.26
N ILE A 128 3.06 -19.60 7.18
CA ILE A 128 3.08 -18.19 6.79
C ILE A 128 2.23 -17.43 7.80
N LEU A 129 2.87 -16.46 8.47
CA LEU A 129 2.26 -15.52 9.41
C LEU A 129 1.03 -14.86 8.77
N PHE A 130 -0.14 -15.05 9.38
CA PHE A 130 -1.35 -14.37 8.97
C PHE A 130 -1.36 -12.97 9.58
N PHE A 131 -1.19 -11.96 8.73
CA PHE A 131 -1.32 -10.55 9.13
C PHE A 131 -2.78 -10.13 9.06
N ARG A 132 -3.37 -9.81 10.21
CA ARG A 132 -4.61 -9.02 10.27
C ARG A 132 -4.25 -7.58 9.90
N VAL A 133 -4.75 -7.08 8.77
CA VAL A 133 -4.57 -5.66 8.36
C VAL A 133 -5.97 -5.12 8.06
N PRO A 134 -6.54 -4.19 8.84
CA PRO A 134 -7.87 -3.69 8.56
C PRO A 134 -7.83 -2.68 7.40
N LEU A 135 -8.34 -3.01 6.18
CA LEU A 135 -8.56 -2.04 5.08
C LEU A 135 -9.53 -2.57 3.99
N PRO A 136 -10.36 -1.77 3.30
CA PRO A 136 -11.21 -0.65 3.75
C PRO A 136 -12.71 -0.90 3.49
N THR A 137 -13.63 -0.63 4.41
CA THR A 137 -15.07 -0.43 4.07
C THR A 137 -15.51 0.90 4.64
N ASN A 138 -15.44 1.96 3.82
CA ASN A 138 -15.96 3.32 4.04
C ASN A 138 -15.63 4.06 5.35
N GLU A 139 -15.01 3.43 6.34
CA GLU A 139 -14.51 4.03 7.57
C GLU A 139 -13.22 3.29 7.95
N GLY A 140 -12.10 4.02 8.02
CA GLY A 140 -10.84 3.52 8.56
C GLY A 140 -9.97 2.75 7.59
N SER A 141 -9.20 3.50 6.81
CA SER A 141 -8.04 2.96 6.13
C SER A 141 -6.80 3.61 6.72
N GLY A 142 -6.04 2.88 7.53
CA GLY A 142 -4.75 3.35 8.06
C GLY A 142 -3.67 3.61 6.99
N ALA A 143 -3.99 3.43 5.69
CA ALA A 143 -3.10 3.71 4.58
C ALA A 143 -3.48 5.03 3.89
N CYS A 144 -2.73 6.11 4.15
CA CYS A 144 -2.91 7.37 3.44
C CYS A 144 -1.96 7.44 2.24
N ARG A 145 -2.49 7.77 1.05
CA ARG A 145 -1.69 8.11 -0.14
C ARG A 145 -2.29 9.35 -0.77
N SER A 146 -1.50 10.40 -0.92
CA SER A 146 -1.99 11.67 -1.41
C SER A 146 -0.90 12.41 -2.17
N LEU A 147 -1.30 13.07 -3.26
CA LEU A 147 -0.44 13.92 -4.05
C LEU A 147 -0.86 15.38 -3.85
N TYR A 148 0.05 16.20 -3.34
CA TYR A 148 -0.14 17.63 -3.20
C TYR A 148 0.72 18.38 -4.19
N VAL A 149 0.17 19.42 -4.79
CA VAL A 149 0.86 20.27 -5.78
C VAL A 149 0.67 21.73 -5.43
N GLN A 150 1.61 22.58 -5.83
CA GLN A 150 1.47 24.03 -5.69
C GLN A 150 0.22 24.54 -6.44
N ARG A 151 -0.51 25.48 -5.83
CA ARG A 151 -1.79 26.03 -6.32
C ARG A 151 -1.73 26.45 -7.80
N ASP A 152 -0.62 27.03 -8.23
CA ASP A 152 -0.45 27.56 -9.59
C ASP A 152 -0.05 26.51 -10.64
N PHE A 153 0.10 25.24 -10.23
CA PHE A 153 0.50 24.16 -11.12
C PHE A 153 -0.72 23.51 -11.78
N GLY A 154 -0.90 23.77 -13.08
CA GLY A 154 -2.01 23.21 -13.87
C GLY A 154 -1.86 21.71 -14.14
N VAL A 155 -2.42 20.87 -13.27
CA VAL A 155 -2.43 19.41 -13.47
C VAL A 155 -3.45 19.01 -14.54
N LYS A 156 -2.99 18.31 -15.58
CA LYS A 156 -3.83 17.89 -16.70
C LYS A 156 -4.91 16.90 -16.26
N TYR A 157 -6.15 17.10 -16.70
CA TYR A 157 -7.29 16.22 -16.40
C TYR A 157 -7.05 14.72 -16.71
N PRO A 158 -6.41 14.32 -17.85
CA PRO A 158 -6.10 12.92 -18.10
C PRO A 158 -5.26 12.27 -17.00
N PHE A 159 -4.32 13.01 -16.39
CA PHE A 159 -3.50 12.50 -15.30
C PHE A 159 -4.35 12.27 -14.05
N GLN A 160 -5.19 13.24 -13.67
CA GLN A 160 -6.08 13.11 -12.51
C GLN A 160 -7.04 11.92 -12.65
N ARG A 161 -7.62 11.74 -13.83
CA ARG A 161 -8.50 10.61 -14.13
C ARG A 161 -7.77 9.27 -14.01
N SER A 162 -6.56 9.16 -14.57
CA SER A 162 -5.76 7.94 -14.45
C SER A 162 -5.32 7.66 -13.01
N LEU A 163 -4.98 8.71 -12.25
CA LEU A 163 -4.61 8.60 -10.84
C LEU A 163 -5.76 8.00 -10.02
N TYR A 164 -6.97 8.55 -10.18
CA TYR A 164 -8.16 8.03 -9.52
C TYR A 164 -8.44 6.59 -9.96
N HIS A 165 -8.38 6.31 -11.26
CA HIS A 165 -8.72 5.00 -11.79
C HIS A 165 -7.78 3.86 -11.36
N PHE A 166 -6.47 4.10 -11.28
CA PHE A 166 -5.50 3.05 -10.96
C PHE A 166 -5.09 3.02 -9.49
N TYR A 167 -5.07 4.17 -8.81
CA TYR A 167 -4.53 4.30 -7.47
C TYR A 167 -5.57 4.69 -6.43
N ASN A 168 -6.81 4.98 -6.84
CA ASN A 168 -7.86 5.50 -5.97
C ASN A 168 -7.39 6.73 -5.16
N SER A 169 -6.59 7.58 -5.80
CA SER A 169 -5.99 8.78 -5.21
C SER A 169 -6.35 10.01 -6.03
N SER A 170 -6.49 11.14 -5.34
CA SER A 170 -6.68 12.47 -5.91
C SER A 170 -5.41 13.31 -5.81
N VAL A 171 -5.39 14.40 -6.58
CA VAL A 171 -4.40 15.47 -6.47
C VAL A 171 -5.04 16.65 -5.76
N HIS A 172 -4.34 17.23 -4.80
CA HIS A 172 -4.79 18.39 -4.03
C HIS A 172 -3.87 19.58 -4.28
N SER A 173 -4.45 20.71 -4.61
CA SER A 173 -3.72 21.97 -4.80
C SER A 173 -3.64 22.72 -3.47
N LEU A 174 -2.42 22.95 -2.99
CA LEU A 174 -2.13 23.74 -1.78
C LEU A 174 -1.14 24.85 -2.10
N ASP A 175 -1.07 25.85 -1.25
CA ASP A 175 -0.20 27.00 -1.42
C ASP A 175 1.00 26.92 -0.49
N PHE A 176 2.05 26.23 -0.94
CA PHE A 176 3.32 26.12 -0.25
C PHE A 176 4.13 27.42 -0.33
N ALA A 177 3.97 28.24 -1.37
CA ALA A 177 4.76 29.45 -1.54
C ALA A 177 4.39 30.56 -0.56
N ALA A 178 3.09 30.85 -0.41
CA ALA A 178 2.63 31.93 0.47
C ALA A 178 2.09 31.42 1.82
N ASN A 179 1.56 30.19 1.89
CA ASN A 179 0.84 29.67 3.06
C ASN A 179 1.33 28.28 3.49
N ALA A 180 2.65 28.07 3.50
CA ALA A 180 3.28 26.77 3.79
C ALA A 180 2.83 26.13 5.13
N GLU A 181 2.66 26.96 6.18
CA GLU A 181 2.28 26.49 7.51
C GLU A 181 0.82 26.04 7.55
N GLU A 182 -0.08 26.76 6.89
CA GLU A 182 -1.48 26.34 6.72
C GLU A 182 -1.57 25.04 5.92
N ALA A 183 -0.77 24.92 4.85
CA ALA A 183 -0.67 23.70 4.06
C ALA A 183 -0.20 22.51 4.92
N ARG A 184 0.80 22.71 5.78
CA ARG A 184 1.30 21.69 6.73
C ARG A 184 0.20 21.24 7.70
N GLN A 185 -0.50 22.18 8.32
CA GLN A 185 -1.58 21.89 9.27
C GLN A 185 -2.74 21.17 8.59
N HIS A 186 -3.14 21.61 7.39
CA HIS A 186 -4.17 20.97 6.59
C HIS A 186 -3.81 19.51 6.28
N ILE A 187 -2.57 19.26 5.81
CA ILE A 187 -2.09 17.91 5.51
C ILE A 187 -2.12 17.02 6.75
N ASN A 188 -1.56 17.49 7.87
CA ASN A 188 -1.52 16.71 9.11
C ASN A 188 -2.93 16.39 9.60
N ALA A 189 -3.86 17.34 9.57
CA ALA A 189 -5.25 17.12 9.97
C ALA A 189 -5.99 16.12 9.06
N VAL A 190 -5.75 16.16 7.74
CA VAL A 190 -6.34 15.19 6.80
C VAL A 190 -5.78 13.78 7.04
N VAL A 191 -4.47 13.66 7.27
CA VAL A 191 -3.82 12.36 7.55
C VAL A 191 -4.30 11.79 8.88
N GLU A 192 -4.38 12.61 9.92
CA GLU A 192 -4.86 12.21 11.24
C GLU A 192 -6.31 11.75 11.18
N LYS A 193 -7.18 12.50 10.51
CA LYS A 193 -8.58 12.13 10.28
C LYS A 193 -8.71 10.82 9.48
N THR A 194 -7.91 10.65 8.43
CA THR A 194 -7.99 9.47 7.55
C THR A 194 -7.47 8.20 8.25
N SER A 195 -6.49 8.36 9.14
CA SER A 195 -5.86 7.28 9.89
C SER A 195 -6.52 6.99 11.24
N HIS A 196 -7.65 7.62 11.58
CA HIS A 196 -8.28 7.52 12.89
C HIS A 196 -7.31 7.83 14.05
N ALA A 197 -6.55 8.90 13.91
CA ALA A 197 -5.52 9.37 14.85
C ALA A 197 -4.32 8.44 15.04
N GLN A 198 -4.15 7.41 14.20
CA GLN A 198 -3.01 6.49 14.27
C GLN A 198 -1.74 7.05 13.61
N LEU A 199 -1.90 7.97 12.64
CA LEU A 199 -0.79 8.69 11.99
C LEU A 199 -0.95 10.18 12.29
N ALA A 200 -0.25 10.65 13.32
CA ALA A 200 -0.17 12.06 13.68
C ALA A 200 1.16 12.68 13.23
N ASN A 201 1.15 13.96 12.90
CA ASN A 201 2.35 14.74 12.54
C ASN A 201 3.24 14.10 11.46
N LEU A 202 2.64 13.67 10.34
CA LEU A 202 3.40 13.12 9.21
C LEU A 202 4.43 14.13 8.66
N LEU A 203 4.09 15.42 8.68
CA LEU A 203 5.00 16.53 8.38
C LEU A 203 5.35 17.27 9.68
N PRO A 204 6.48 16.95 10.32
CA PRO A 204 6.93 17.66 11.52
C PRO A 204 7.33 19.11 11.18
N ASP A 205 8.08 19.27 10.09
CA ASP A 205 8.58 20.58 9.65
C ASP A 205 7.73 21.17 8.51
N THR A 206 7.71 22.50 8.45
CA THR A 206 7.05 23.23 7.36
C THR A 206 7.79 22.99 6.04
N PRO A 207 7.09 22.53 4.99
CA PRO A 207 7.72 22.34 3.68
C PRO A 207 8.25 23.69 3.17
N PRO A 208 9.42 23.72 2.51
CA PRO A 208 10.00 24.97 2.06
C PRO A 208 9.11 25.65 1.00
N PRO A 209 9.16 26.99 0.87
CA PRO A 209 8.27 27.73 -0.04
C PRO A 209 8.37 27.36 -1.52
N TRP A 210 9.50 26.78 -1.95
CA TRP A 210 9.73 26.31 -3.31
C TRP A 210 9.21 24.88 -3.57
N THR A 211 8.45 24.29 -2.65
CA THR A 211 7.86 22.97 -2.82
C THR A 211 6.78 22.99 -3.92
N GLN A 212 7.05 22.30 -5.03
CA GLN A 212 6.09 22.21 -6.16
C GLN A 212 5.19 20.99 -6.10
N LEU A 213 5.71 19.89 -5.59
CA LEU A 213 5.03 18.60 -5.51
C LEU A 213 5.46 17.87 -4.25
N LEU A 214 4.48 17.40 -3.50
CA LEU A 214 4.67 16.60 -2.30
C LEU A 214 3.88 15.31 -2.42
N LEU A 215 4.58 14.20 -2.26
CA LEU A 215 4.01 12.87 -2.36
C LEU A 215 4.03 12.24 -0.98
N LEU A 216 2.84 11.98 -0.43
CA LEU A 216 2.69 11.44 0.92
C LEU A 216 2.17 10.02 0.85
N SER A 217 2.81 9.15 1.65
CA SER A 217 2.43 7.77 1.81
C SER A 217 2.61 7.37 3.27
N GLY A 218 1.58 6.83 3.89
CA GLY A 218 1.62 6.30 5.24
C GLY A 218 0.84 5.00 5.32
N LEU A 219 1.25 4.12 6.24
CA LEU A 219 0.54 2.90 6.56
C LEU A 219 0.65 2.67 8.07
N HIS A 220 -0.48 2.59 8.72
CA HIS A 220 -0.62 2.03 10.05
C HIS A 220 -1.12 0.59 9.95
N LEU A 221 -0.48 -0.32 10.66
CA LEU A 221 -0.85 -1.72 10.76
C LEU A 221 -0.98 -2.11 12.22
N ASP A 222 -2.20 -2.48 12.62
CA ASP A 222 -2.48 -3.14 13.89
C ASP A 222 -3.01 -4.55 13.63
N SER A 223 -2.42 -5.54 14.31
CA SER A 223 -2.66 -6.97 14.06
C SER A 223 -2.64 -7.79 15.34
N HIS A 224 -3.58 -8.73 15.46
CA HIS A 224 -3.58 -9.73 16.53
C HIS A 224 -2.88 -11.00 16.07
N ILE A 225 -2.08 -11.58 16.96
CA ILE A 225 -1.41 -12.87 16.75
C ILE A 225 -2.40 -13.97 17.19
N GLU A 226 -2.72 -14.92 16.31
CA GLU A 226 -3.65 -16.03 16.62
C GLU A 226 -3.07 -17.09 17.58
N LEU A 227 -1.75 -17.06 17.81
CA LEU A 227 -1.08 -17.92 18.76
C LEU A 227 -1.04 -17.25 20.13
N ASP A 228 -1.61 -17.92 21.13
CA ASP A 228 -1.39 -17.58 22.53
C ASP A 228 0.09 -17.80 22.88
N LEU A 229 0.85 -16.72 22.87
CA LEU A 229 2.26 -16.75 23.25
C LEU A 229 2.33 -16.86 24.78
N VAL A 230 2.49 -18.09 25.28
CA VAL A 230 2.80 -18.33 26.69
C VAL A 230 4.31 -18.21 26.87
N PRO A 231 4.82 -17.35 27.78
CA PRO A 231 6.25 -17.30 28.05
C PRO A 231 6.71 -18.64 28.62
N ALA A 232 7.86 -19.13 28.16
CA ALA A 232 8.50 -20.28 28.78
C ALA A 232 8.78 -19.97 30.27
N GLU A 233 8.64 -20.97 31.15
CA GLU A 233 8.88 -20.81 32.58
C GLU A 233 10.26 -20.15 32.83
N GLY A 234 10.26 -19.06 33.60
CA GLY A 234 11.46 -18.28 33.90
C GLY A 234 11.83 -17.19 32.89
N VAL A 235 11.12 -17.04 31.77
CA VAL A 235 11.36 -15.98 30.78
C VAL A 235 10.39 -14.82 30.98
N ARG A 236 10.90 -13.66 31.43
CA ARG A 236 10.12 -12.42 31.45
C ARG A 236 10.03 -11.82 30.05
N TRP A 237 8.83 -11.42 29.64
CA TRP A 237 8.66 -10.54 28.48
C TRP A 237 9.47 -9.27 28.68
N ARG A 238 10.42 -9.01 27.78
CA ARG A 238 11.15 -7.74 27.73
C ARG A 238 10.50 -6.87 26.66
N ALA A 239 9.37 -6.25 27.01
CA ALA A 239 8.87 -5.11 26.25
C ALA A 239 9.61 -3.87 26.79
N GLU A 240 10.77 -3.55 26.21
CA GLU A 240 11.38 -2.24 26.48
C GLU A 240 10.43 -1.16 25.91
N GLY A 241 9.58 -0.58 26.76
CA GLY A 241 8.86 0.66 26.46
C GLY A 241 7.37 0.75 26.80
N LEU A 242 6.67 -0.33 27.18
CA LEU A 242 5.26 -0.22 27.61
C LEU A 242 5.02 -1.06 28.87
N LEU A 243 4.92 -0.38 30.01
CA LEU A 243 4.39 -0.95 31.24
C LEU A 243 2.92 -1.31 31.01
N LEU A 244 2.62 -2.59 30.82
CA LEU A 244 1.26 -3.08 31.02
C LEU A 244 0.95 -2.99 32.52
N PRO A 245 -0.24 -2.52 32.93
CA PRO A 245 -0.58 -2.43 34.34
C PRO A 245 -0.59 -3.82 34.97
N GLU A 246 0.05 -3.93 36.13
CA GLU A 246 0.03 -5.13 36.96
C GLU A 246 -1.41 -5.59 37.18
N GLN A 247 -1.72 -6.85 36.83
CA GLN A 247 -2.93 -7.47 37.36
C GLN A 247 -2.70 -7.82 38.84
N PRO A 248 -3.67 -7.55 39.72
CA PRO A 248 -3.53 -7.84 41.14
C PRO A 248 -3.49 -9.36 41.37
N ALA A 249 -2.54 -9.80 42.18
CA ALA A 249 -2.46 -11.17 42.66
C ALA A 249 -3.70 -11.54 43.49
N LEU A 250 -4.27 -12.72 43.21
CA LEU A 250 -5.14 -13.46 44.11
C LEU A 250 -4.31 -14.10 45.24
#